data_AF-A0A960JRJ9-F1
#
_entry.id   AF-A0A960JRJ9-F1
#
_cell.length_a   1.000
_cell.length_b   1.000
_cell.length_c   1.000
_cell.angle_alpha   90.00
_cell.angle_beta   90.00
_cell.angle_gamma   90.00
#
_symmetry.space_group_name_H-M   'P 1'
#
loop_
_entity.id
_entity.type
_entity.pdbx_description
1 polymer ?
#
loop_
_entity_poly.entity_id
_entity_poly.type
_entity_poly.pdbx_seq_one_letter_code
_entity_poly.pdbx_strand_id
1 'polypeptide(L)' 'MATEVHGIAGLQELVGQHLGYSDYIEITQEQVNTFADATGDHQWIHVDPERAAKESPFGG' A
#
# COMPACT_ATOMS: atom_id res chain seq x y z
N MET A 1 2.84 -16.82 -8.92
CA MET A 1 1.96 -17.71 -9.73
C MET A 1 0.56 -17.17 -9.62
N ALA A 2 -0.12 -16.92 -10.74
CA ALA A 2 -1.49 -16.40 -10.71
C ALA A 2 -2.49 -17.54 -10.47
N THR A 3 -3.51 -17.28 -9.64
CA THR A 3 -4.69 -18.14 -9.53
C THR A 3 -5.68 -17.74 -10.62
N GLU A 4 -5.97 -18.65 -11.55
CA GLU A 4 -7.03 -18.46 -12.54
C GLU A 4 -8.36 -18.96 -11.98
N VAL A 5 -9.39 -18.12 -12.09
CA VAL A 5 -10.74 -18.43 -11.58
C VAL A 5 -11.74 -18.26 -12.70
N HIS A 6 -12.53 -19.30 -12.97
CA HIS A 6 -13.53 -19.29 -14.04
C HIS A 6 -14.93 -18.98 -13.50
N GLY A 7 -15.36 -17.74 -13.70
CA GLY A 7 -16.70 -17.27 -13.34
C GLY A 7 -16.91 -17.09 -11.83
N ILE A 8 -18.08 -16.55 -11.48
CA ILE A 8 -18.43 -16.22 -10.08
C ILE A 8 -18.54 -17.50 -9.23
N ALA A 9 -19.05 -18.59 -9.79
CA ALA A 9 -19.18 -19.87 -9.08
C ALA A 9 -17.81 -20.42 -8.67
N GLY A 10 -16.80 -20.39 -9.55
CA GLY A 10 -15.44 -20.83 -9.22
C GLY A 10 -14.78 -20.00 -8.11
N LEU A 11 -15.15 -18.73 -7.95
CA LEU A 11 -14.65 -17.90 -6.86
C LEU A 11 -15.17 -18.36 -5.49
N GLN A 12 -16.40 -18.85 -5.42
CA GLN A 12 -17.01 -19.32 -4.18
C GLN A 12 -16.30 -20.56 -3.62
N GLU A 13 -15.75 -21.40 -4.49
CA GLU A 13 -15.00 -22.60 -4.11
C GLU A 13 -13.66 -22.26 -3.41
N LEU A 14 -13.17 -21.04 -3.59
CA LEU A 14 -11.91 -20.56 -3.01
C LEU A 14 -12.08 -19.89 -1.64
N VAL A 15 -13.31 -19.85 -1.09
CA VAL A 15 -13.56 -19.27 0.24
C VAL A 15 -12.73 -19.99 1.31
N GLY A 16 -11.96 -19.22 2.08
CA GLY A 16 -11.07 -19.75 3.12
C GLY A 16 -9.69 -20.18 2.61
N GLN A 17 -9.42 -20.13 1.31
CA GLN A 17 -8.11 -20.43 0.74
C GLN A 17 -7.23 -19.17 0.67
N HIS A 18 -5.94 -19.33 0.96
CA HIS A 18 -4.95 -18.28 0.71
C HIS A 18 -4.49 -18.32 -0.75
N LEU A 19 -4.63 -17.21 -1.47
CA LEU A 19 -4.37 -17.11 -2.93
C LEU A 19 -2.93 -16.67 -3.26
N GLY A 20 -2.05 -16.62 -2.27
CA GLY A 20 -0.68 -16.17 -2.41
C GLY A 20 -0.50 -14.68 -2.12
N TYR A 21 0.72 -14.22 -2.35
CA TYR A 21 1.14 -12.83 -2.19
C TYR A 21 1.49 -12.24 -3.56
N SER A 22 1.32 -10.92 -3.70
CA SER A 22 1.94 -10.20 -4.81
C SER A 22 3.45 -10.14 -4.62
N ASP A 23 4.14 -9.72 -5.67
CA ASP A 23 5.53 -9.30 -5.53
C ASP A 23 5.62 -8.08 -4.59
N TYR A 24 6.81 -7.87 -4.03
CA TYR A 24 7.11 -6.65 -3.30
C TYR A 24 7.02 -5.44 -4.23
N ILE A 25 6.43 -4.37 -3.72
CA ILE A 25 6.43 -3.08 -4.38
C ILE A 25 7.21 -2.08 -3.53
N GLU A 26 7.97 -1.23 -4.20
CA GLU A 26 8.59 -0.07 -3.57
C GLU A 26 7.52 0.99 -3.34
N ILE A 27 7.46 1.54 -2.12
CA ILE A 27 6.59 2.66 -1.79
C ILE A 27 7.39 3.94 -1.98
N THR A 28 7.00 4.74 -2.97
CA THR A 28 7.69 5.99 -3.29
C THR A 28 7.08 7.17 -2.54
N GLN A 29 7.89 8.21 -2.33
CA GLN A 29 7.41 9.47 -1.73
C GLN A 29 6.28 10.11 -2.57
N GLU A 30 6.31 9.95 -3.90
CA GLU A 30 5.25 10.44 -4.78
C GLU A 30 3.89 9.78 -4.49
N GLN A 31 3.88 8.47 -4.23
CA GLN A 31 2.66 7.76 -3.86
C GLN A 31 2.12 8.22 -2.50
N VAL A 32 3.01 8.44 -1.53
CA VAL A 32 2.64 8.98 -0.21
C VAL A 32 2.05 10.38 -0.34
N ASN A 33 2.68 11.26 -1.12
CA ASN A 33 2.17 12.61 -1.38
C ASN A 33 0.81 12.58 -2.08
N THR A 34 0.65 11.74 -3.09
CA THR A 34 -0.63 11.58 -3.80
C THR A 34 -1.73 11.08 -2.86
N PHE A 35 -1.40 10.19 -1.92
CA PHE A 35 -2.34 9.72 -0.91
C PHE A 35 -2.73 10.84 0.08
N ALA A 36 -1.77 11.66 0.50
CA ALA A 36 -2.03 12.85 1.32
C ALA A 36 -2.98 13.83 0.60
N ASP A 37 -2.76 14.09 -0.68
CA ASP A 37 -3.64 14.94 -1.50
C ASP A 37 -5.06 14.38 -1.62
N ALA A 38 -5.19 13.06 -1.78
CA ALA A 38 -6.48 12.39 -1.90
C ALA A 38 -7.29 12.38 -0.59
N THR A 39 -6.61 12.30 0.56
CA THR A 39 -7.25 12.16 1.88
C THR A 39 -7.30 13.46 2.67
N GLY A 40 -6.51 14.46 2.28
CA GLY A 40 -6.30 15.69 3.05
C GLY A 40 -5.39 15.50 4.27
N ASP A 41 -4.74 14.35 4.41
CA ASP A 41 -3.78 14.10 5.48
C ASP A 41 -2.37 14.52 5.07
N HIS A 42 -2.10 15.82 5.23
CA HIS A 42 -0.77 16.40 5.01
C HIS A 42 0.03 16.50 6.31
N GLN A 43 -0.13 15.57 7.26
CA GLN A 43 0.72 15.56 8.44
C GLN A 43 2.20 15.49 8.00
N TRP A 44 3.03 16.37 8.56
CA TRP A 44 4.41 16.60 8.10
C TRP A 44 5.28 15.34 8.06
N ILE A 45 4.99 14.33 8.89
CA ILE A 45 5.71 13.05 8.85
C ILE A 45 5.52 12.28 7.55
N HIS A 46 4.48 12.60 6.77
CA HIS A 46 4.18 11.96 5.48
C HIS A 46 4.72 12.74 4.30
N VAL A 47 4.72 14.08 4.36
CA VAL A 47 4.92 14.95 3.18
C VAL A 47 6.18 15.82 3.24
N ASP A 48 6.87 15.86 4.38
CA ASP A 48 8.12 16.61 4.57
C ASP A 48 9.25 15.64 4.97
N PRO A 49 9.95 15.03 3.99
CA PRO A 49 10.98 14.02 4.27
C PRO A 49 12.17 14.57 5.06
N GLU A 50 12.57 15.82 4.82
CA GLU A 50 13.69 16.45 5.51
C GLU A 50 13.37 16.60 7.00
N ARG A 51 12.18 17.11 7.30
CA ARG A 51 11.72 17.23 8.68
C ARG A 51 11.45 15.86 9.30
N ALA A 52 10.86 14.93 8.56
CA ALA A 52 10.61 13.56 9.01
C ALA A 52 11.91 12.87 9.44
N ALA A 53 12.96 12.95 8.63
CA ALA A 53 14.27 12.37 8.94
C ALA A 53 14.92 12.99 10.19
N LYS A 54 14.69 14.29 10.43
CA LYS A 54 15.32 15.03 11.53
C LYS A 54 14.55 14.95 12.84
N GLU A 55 13.22 15.00 12.78
CA GLU A 55 12.36 15.26 13.95
C GLU A 55 11.40 14.10 14.26
N SER A 56 11.13 13.21 13.30
CA SER A 56 10.22 12.09 13.56
C SER A 56 10.94 10.96 14.31
N PRO A 57 10.22 10.17 15.13
CA PRO A 57 10.78 8.97 15.76
C PRO A 57 11.00 7.82 14.76
N PHE A 58 10.61 7.98 13.49
CA PHE A 58 10.58 6.92 12.48
C PHE A 58 11.80 6.94 11.55
N GLY A 59 12.57 8.02 11.55
CA GLY A 59 13.83 8.11 10.79
C GLY A 59 13.71 8.70 9.39
N GLY A 60 12.50 9.07 8.95
CA GLY A 60 12.25 9.64 7.62
C GLY A 60 12.21 8.57 6.52
#